data_AF-A0AAE1PTJ8-F1
#
_entry.id   AF-A0AAE1PTJ8-F1
#
_cell.length_a   1.000
_cell.length_b   1.000
_cell.length_c   1.000
_cell.angle_alpha   90.00
_cell.angle_beta   90.00
_cell.angle_gamma   90.00
#
_symmetry.space_group_name_H-M   'P 1'
#
loop_
_entity.id
_entity.type
_entity.pdbx_description
1 polymer ?
#
loop_
_entity_poly.entity_id
_entity_poly.type
_entity_poly.pdbx_seq_one_letter_code
_entity_poly.pdbx_strand_id
1 'polypeptide(L)'
;MSIGPFGMSAVRAEAVDFTDPILIDYARILAGKGNPEVDPWGFLLPLTPVVWLAFFSSLLFLLSSVYLLVFFVWLKDFCQIIQLGDISFAYVRVLLQQGKDFFHVYPNNCPS
;
A
#
# COMPACT_ATOMS: atom_id res chain seq x y z
N MET A 1 -40.13 9.98 -67.90
CA MET A 1 -39.72 9.06 -66.82
C MET A 1 -38.28 9.40 -66.45
N SER A 2 -38.04 9.79 -65.21
CA SER A 2 -36.69 9.94 -64.65
C SER A 2 -36.42 8.78 -63.70
N ILE A 3 -35.19 8.26 -63.71
CA ILE A 3 -34.76 7.18 -62.82
C ILE A 3 -33.58 7.72 -62.00
N GLY A 4 -33.66 7.59 -60.68
CA GLY A 4 -32.65 8.12 -59.76
C GLY A 4 -33.02 7.91 -58.29
N PRO A 5 -32.07 8.10 -57.37
CA PRO A 5 -32.30 7.94 -55.93
C PRO A 5 -33.10 9.14 -55.40
N PHE A 6 -34.42 9.08 -55.55
CA PHE A 6 -35.33 10.08 -55.01
C PHE A 6 -36.01 9.54 -53.76
N GLY A 7 -35.81 10.23 -52.63
CA GLY A 7 -36.58 9.96 -51.42
C GLY A 7 -38.06 10.29 -51.65
N MET A 8 -38.94 9.35 -51.29
CA MET A 8 -40.38 9.54 -51.28
C MET A 8 -40.76 10.37 -50.05
N SER A 9 -41.44 11.50 -50.26
CA SER A 9 -42.01 12.32 -49.19
C SER A 9 -43.47 12.64 -49.51
N ALA A 10 -44.31 12.81 -48.48
CA ALA A 10 -45.75 13.06 -48.65
C ALA A 10 -46.02 14.27 -49.57
N VAL A 11 -45.25 15.35 -49.41
CA VAL A 11 -45.36 16.56 -50.23
C VAL A 11 -45.02 16.31 -51.70
N ARG A 12 -44.11 15.37 -52.00
CA ARG A 12 -43.75 15.04 -53.39
C ARG A 12 -44.75 14.08 -54.03
N ALA A 13 -45.39 13.21 -53.24
CA ALA A 13 -46.39 12.26 -53.71
C ALA A 13 -47.69 12.95 -54.15
N GLU A 14 -47.96 14.17 -53.70
CA GLU A 14 -49.11 14.97 -54.18
C GLU A 14 -48.88 15.54 -55.59
N ALA A 15 -47.61 15.70 -56.01
CA ALA A 15 -47.27 16.32 -57.29
C ALA A 15 -46.97 15.29 -58.41
N VAL A 16 -46.59 14.06 -58.06
CA VAL A 16 -46.16 13.01 -59.00
C VAL A 16 -46.56 11.62 -58.50
N ASP A 17 -47.03 10.76 -59.40
CA ASP A 17 -47.29 9.34 -59.10
C ASP A 17 -45.98 8.55 -58.99
N PHE A 18 -45.78 7.87 -57.84
CA PHE A 18 -44.65 6.98 -57.59
C PHE A 18 -45.05 5.51 -57.75
N THR A 19 -44.14 4.69 -58.28
CA THR A 19 -44.24 3.22 -58.25
C THR A 19 -43.55 2.66 -57.00
N ASP A 20 -43.78 1.38 -56.70
CA ASP A 20 -43.19 0.72 -55.52
C ASP A 20 -41.66 0.93 -55.42
N PRO A 21 -41.13 1.26 -54.22
CA PRO A 21 -39.73 1.58 -54.05
C PRO A 21 -38.86 0.32 -54.16
N ILE A 22 -37.81 0.39 -54.97
CA ILE A 22 -36.83 -0.70 -55.15
C ILE A 22 -35.75 -0.65 -54.05
N LEU A 23 -35.53 0.51 -53.43
CA LEU A 23 -34.49 0.72 -52.41
C LEU A 23 -35.06 1.51 -51.22
N ILE A 24 -34.82 1.01 -50.01
CA ILE A 24 -35.19 1.67 -48.75
C ILE A 24 -33.90 2.23 -48.14
N ASP A 25 -33.78 3.56 -48.12
CA ASP A 25 -32.65 4.25 -47.53
C ASP A 25 -32.95 4.69 -46.09
N TYR A 26 -32.06 4.38 -45.17
CA TYR A 26 -32.18 4.76 -43.76
C TYR A 26 -31.09 5.76 -43.43
N ALA A 27 -31.47 6.92 -42.90
CA ALA A 27 -30.52 7.89 -42.37
C ALA A 27 -29.72 7.26 -41.23
N ARG A 28 -28.40 7.09 -41.42
CA ARG A 28 -27.47 6.65 -40.39
C ARG A 28 -26.49 7.76 -40.08
N ILE A 29 -26.31 8.05 -38.79
CA ILE A 29 -25.30 9.01 -38.34
C ILE A 29 -23.95 8.28 -38.32
N LEU A 30 -23.09 8.61 -39.27
CA LEU A 30 -21.70 8.16 -39.27
C LEU A 30 -20.88 9.13 -38.41
N ALA A 31 -20.82 8.87 -37.11
CA ALA A 31 -19.88 9.56 -36.23
C ALA A 31 -18.51 8.87 -36.33
N GLY A 32 -17.46 9.64 -36.62
CA GLY A 32 -16.10 9.15 -36.54
C GLY A 32 -15.81 8.73 -35.10
N LYS A 33 -15.45 7.45 -34.90
CA LYS A 33 -14.89 6.99 -33.63
C LYS A 33 -13.62 7.81 -33.39
N GLY A 34 -13.65 8.71 -32.39
CA GLY A 34 -12.48 9.48 -32.00
C GLY A 34 -11.28 8.56 -31.80
N ASN A 35 -10.08 9.03 -32.17
CA ASN A 35 -8.87 8.24 -32.01
C ASN A 35 -8.78 7.77 -30.55
N PRO A 36 -8.54 6.47 -30.29
CA PRO A 36 -8.23 6.02 -28.95
C PRO A 36 -6.87 6.62 -28.57
N GLU A 37 -6.89 7.72 -27.82
CA GLU A 37 -5.70 8.22 -27.12
C GLU A 37 -5.30 7.12 -26.12
N VAL A 38 -4.32 6.32 -26.49
CA VAL A 38 -3.72 5.33 -25.59
C VAL A 38 -2.85 6.13 -24.63
N ASP A 39 -3.30 6.31 -23.38
CA ASP A 39 -2.47 6.90 -22.34
C ASP A 39 -1.37 5.90 -21.93
N PRO A 40 -0.09 6.16 -22.27
CA PRO A 40 1.01 5.27 -21.93
C PRO A 40 1.27 5.18 -20.42
N TRP A 41 0.70 6.10 -19.64
CA TRP A 41 0.86 6.16 -18.18
C TRP A 41 -0.32 5.56 -17.40
N GLY A 42 -1.30 4.98 -18.10
CA GLY A 42 -2.44 4.31 -17.47
C GLY A 42 -2.05 3.15 -16.53
N PHE A 43 -0.84 2.60 -16.65
CA PHE A 43 -0.33 1.57 -15.73
C PHE A 43 -0.03 2.11 -14.31
N LEU A 44 0.10 3.43 -14.15
CA LEU A 44 0.33 4.07 -12.84
C LEU A 44 -0.96 4.30 -12.07
N LEU A 45 -2.13 4.22 -12.70
CA LEU A 45 -3.44 4.33 -12.03
C LEU A 45 -3.60 3.36 -10.85
N PRO A 46 -3.29 2.05 -10.98
CA PRO A 46 -3.32 1.12 -9.85
C PRO A 46 -2.15 1.33 -8.87
N LEU A 47 -1.07 2.00 -9.28
CA LEU A 47 0.10 2.31 -8.46
C LEU A 47 -0.08 3.63 -7.70
N THR A 48 -1.26 3.81 -7.13
CA THR A 48 -1.65 4.99 -6.36
C THR A 48 -0.62 5.25 -5.25
N PRO A 49 -0.29 6.52 -4.90
CA PRO A 49 0.65 6.86 -3.82
C PRO A 49 0.37 6.15 -2.49
N VAL A 50 -0.87 5.73 -2.26
CA VAL A 50 -1.29 4.89 -1.12
C VAL A 50 -0.54 3.56 -1.07
N VAL A 51 -0.32 2.89 -2.21
CA VAL A 51 0.40 1.61 -2.27
C VAL A 51 1.87 1.80 -1.86
N TRP A 52 2.48 2.89 -2.32
CA TRP A 52 3.84 3.25 -1.94
C TRP A 52 3.96 3.54 -0.44
N LEU A 53 3.02 4.30 0.12
CA LEU A 53 2.98 4.56 1.57
C LEU A 53 2.80 3.27 2.37
N ALA A 54 1.91 2.37 1.95
CA ALA A 54 1.73 1.07 2.58
C ALA A 54 3.01 0.23 2.51
N PHE A 55 3.70 0.24 1.38
CA PHE A 55 4.96 -0.47 1.20
C PHE A 55 6.04 0.04 2.15
N PHE A 56 6.31 1.36 2.15
CA PHE A 56 7.29 1.96 3.07
C PHE A 56 6.91 1.76 4.54
N SER A 57 5.61 1.88 4.87
CA SER A 57 5.12 1.65 6.24
C SER A 57 5.37 0.21 6.69
N SER A 58 5.06 -0.78 5.87
CA SER A 58 5.29 -2.19 6.19
C SER A 58 6.78 -2.51 6.40
N LEU A 59 7.65 -1.91 5.58
CA LEU A 59 9.09 -2.09 5.67
C LEU A 59 9.65 -1.48 6.96
N LEU A 60 9.26 -0.25 7.31
CA LEU A 60 9.65 0.39 8.56
C LEU A 60 9.15 -0.37 9.79
N PHE A 61 7.93 -0.91 9.73
CA PHE A 61 7.37 -1.71 10.81
C PHE A 61 8.18 -2.99 11.05
N LEU A 62 8.51 -3.73 9.98
CA LEU A 62 9.33 -4.94 10.08
C LEU A 62 10.72 -4.62 10.62
N LEU A 63 11.38 -3.59 10.08
CA LEU A 63 12.69 -3.16 10.59
C LEU A 63 12.62 -2.80 12.08
N SER A 64 11.66 -1.97 12.47
CA SER A 64 11.47 -1.56 13.86
C SER A 64 11.25 -2.77 14.77
N SER A 65 10.42 -3.74 14.35
CA SER A 65 10.16 -4.95 15.13
C SER A 65 11.42 -5.79 15.34
N VAL A 66 12.25 -5.94 14.29
CA VAL A 66 13.52 -6.69 14.38
C VAL A 66 14.51 -5.95 15.28
N TYR A 67 14.68 -4.64 15.10
CA TYR A 67 15.57 -3.84 15.94
C TYR A 67 15.16 -3.89 17.40
N LEU A 68 13.87 -3.80 17.69
CA LEU A 68 13.33 -3.86 19.04
C LEU A 68 13.60 -5.24 19.65
N LEU A 69 13.34 -6.34 18.94
CA LEU A 69 13.63 -7.69 19.42
C LEU A 69 15.13 -7.89 19.72
N VAL A 70 16.00 -7.46 18.82
CA VAL A 70 17.46 -7.54 19.01
C VAL A 70 17.89 -6.71 20.22
N PHE A 71 17.34 -5.50 20.36
CA PHE A 71 17.60 -4.63 21.50
C PHE A 71 17.16 -5.27 22.82
N PHE A 72 15.98 -5.89 22.88
CA PHE A 72 15.49 -6.57 24.08
C PHE A 72 16.32 -7.80 24.46
N VAL A 73 16.78 -8.58 23.47
CA VAL A 73 17.70 -9.71 23.73
C VAL A 73 19.02 -9.19 24.27
N TRP A 74 19.59 -8.17 23.63
CA TRP A 74 20.86 -7.58 24.07
C TRP A 74 20.75 -6.98 25.49
N LEU A 75 19.64 -6.31 25.80
CA LEU A 75 19.40 -5.73 27.12
C LEU A 75 19.25 -6.80 28.22
N LYS A 76 18.62 -7.93 27.90
CA LYS A 76 18.52 -9.08 28.81
C LYS A 76 19.89 -9.72 29.07
N ASP A 77 20.68 -9.93 28.03
CA ASP A 77 22.03 -10.51 28.14
C ASP A 77 22.95 -9.60 28.95
N PHE A 78 22.90 -8.28 28.71
CA PHE A 78 23.67 -7.29 29.45
C PHE A 78 23.29 -7.26 30.94
N CYS A 79 21.99 -7.37 31.24
CA CYS A 79 21.49 -7.44 32.61
C CYS A 79 21.97 -8.70 33.35
N GLN A 80 21.97 -9.86 32.67
CA GLN A 80 22.55 -11.09 33.23
C GLN A 80 24.05 -10.96 33.51
N ILE A 81 24.81 -10.31 32.63
CA ILE A 81 26.25 -10.11 32.83
C ILE A 81 26.51 -9.22 34.05
N ILE A 82 25.74 -8.14 34.23
CA ILE A 82 25.85 -7.28 35.41
C ILE A 82 25.53 -8.06 36.69
N GLN A 83 24.44 -8.84 36.71
CA GLN A 83 24.09 -9.68 37.87
C GLN A 83 25.17 -10.72 38.20
N LEU A 84 25.77 -11.36 37.19
CA LEU A 84 26.87 -12.29 37.39
C LEU A 84 28.12 -11.58 37.94
N GLY A 85 28.37 -10.35 37.47
CA GLY A 85 29.39 -9.45 37.97
C GLY A 85 29.22 -9.16 39.46
N ASP A 86 28.01 -8.79 39.89
CA ASP A 86 27.71 -8.50 41.30
C ASP A 86 27.89 -9.73 42.19
N ILE A 87 27.44 -10.90 41.75
CA ILE A 87 27.63 -12.16 42.49
C ILE A 87 29.12 -12.50 42.58
N SER A 88 29.86 -12.45 41.47
CA SER A 88 31.29 -12.76 41.46
C SER A 88 32.10 -11.78 42.31
N PHE A 89 31.75 -10.49 42.30
CA PHE A 89 32.37 -9.48 43.16
C PHE A 89 32.06 -9.73 44.64
N ALA A 90 30.83 -10.15 44.98
CA ALA A 90 30.48 -10.54 46.34
C ALA A 90 31.30 -11.76 46.80
N TYR A 91 31.47 -12.78 45.95
CA TYR A 91 32.32 -13.94 46.24
C TYR A 91 33.79 -13.55 46.43
N VAL A 92 34.36 -12.75 45.53
CA VAL A 92 35.74 -12.26 45.64
C VAL A 92 35.93 -11.43 46.91
N ARG A 93 34.95 -10.58 47.27
CA ARG A 93 34.98 -9.79 48.50
C ARG A 93 34.93 -10.65 49.77
N VAL A 94 34.14 -11.72 49.77
CA VAL A 94 34.10 -12.71 50.87
C VAL A 94 35.43 -13.47 50.96
N LEU A 95 36.00 -13.90 49.83
CA LEU A 95 37.29 -14.59 49.78
C LEU A 95 38.46 -13.70 50.22
N LEU A 96 38.43 -12.42 49.86
CA LEU A 96 39.45 -11.44 50.26
C LEU A 96 39.29 -10.96 51.72
N GLN A 97 38.29 -11.47 52.46
CA GLN A 97 37.99 -11.07 53.85
C GLN A 97 37.91 -9.55 54.06
N GLN A 98 37.53 -8.78 53.02
CA GLN A 98 37.39 -7.33 53.10
C GLN A 98 36.09 -6.88 53.80
N GLY A 99 35.36 -7.82 54.41
CA GLY A 99 34.13 -7.61 55.18
C GLY A 99 34.35 -7.40 56.68
N LYS A 100 35.47 -6.76 57.03
CA LYS A 100 35.85 -6.28 58.38
C LYS A 100 34.73 -5.66 59.22
N ASP A 101 33.96 -4.71 58.63
CA ASP A 101 33.40 -3.62 59.45
C ASP A 101 31.98 -3.15 59.08
N PHE A 102 31.23 -3.82 58.18
CA PHE A 102 30.02 -3.23 57.56
C PHE A 102 28.70 -3.96 57.87
N PHE A 103 28.56 -4.56 59.06
CA PHE A 103 27.31 -5.15 59.55
C PHE A 103 26.30 -4.07 59.98
N HIS A 104 25.85 -3.15 59.12
CA HIS A 104 24.71 -2.28 59.52
C HIS A 104 23.79 -1.72 58.42
N VAL A 105 24.05 -1.90 57.12
CA VAL A 105 23.23 -1.19 56.11
C VAL A 105 22.91 -2.06 54.89
N TYR A 106 21.76 -2.72 54.90
CA TYR A 106 20.99 -3.07 53.70
C TYR A 106 19.49 -2.95 54.01
N PRO A 107 18.79 -1.91 53.55
CA PRO A 107 17.35 -1.93 53.45
C PRO A 107 16.95 -2.59 52.13
N ASN A 108 16.08 -3.60 52.23
CA ASN A 108 15.35 -4.20 51.13
C ASN A 108 14.51 -3.11 50.44
N ASN A 109 14.64 -2.93 49.12
CA ASN A 109 13.58 -2.40 48.25
C ASN A 109 13.98 -2.43 46.77
N CYS A 110 13.36 -3.31 45.99
CA CYS A 110 12.99 -3.06 44.59
C CYS A 110 11.65 -3.77 44.34
N PRO A 111 10.66 -3.12 43.70
CA PRO A 111 9.32 -3.68 43.50
C PRO A 111 9.27 -4.59 42.27
N SER A 112 8.29 -5.50 42.31
CA SER A 112 7.86 -6.48 41.30
C SER A 112 7.35 -5.85 40.02
#